data_AF-A0A4Z2CSX6-F1
#
_entry.id   AF-A0A4Z2CSX6-F1
#
_cell.length_a   1.000
_cell.length_b   1.000
_cell.length_c   1.000
_cell.angle_alpha   90.00
_cell.angle_beta   90.00
_cell.angle_gamma   90.00
#
_symmetry.space_group_name_H-M   'P 1'
#
loop_
_entity.id
_entity.type
_entity.pdbx_description
1 polymer ?
#
loop_
_entity_poly.entity_id
_entity_poly.type
_entity_poly.pdbx_seq_one_letter_code
_entity_poly.pdbx_strand_id
1 'polypeptide(L)'
;MASFQKALENLNEGTICISVCVSVWLLLIAVRMDNVLIIPYWTIFLPLWLWKTIVFVGWLVGLIVWCRHWRIHVDDSEYNSFVVRDDPALPYIQAMSVSAFFHLLITCSEVLLCIHLSVESSNLTYLIILSPLLVVGALGVFGFLFVLIDSRATLTASARRRRQHHSRSLNNNIGNSTITTATTATTNAINNNNNSDSFVFTPRSRHVCSFTLELCIAANLLQLLFLIARLDNWIRSNWIVTFIPSFISLAMGFLFCFAGLTIALITYFTAFFIPVSQRRLSVRYYASHLLIVIFLCTSLILLGLRLDGYLSASKSSALVICVPVLFSMFLYVSLSSGPGNPWWFGLNRNVLLAIFESFPTLQLCVNNRISKTGLWRISRCRSDNGSMNNTLTVVSHNRSPGGDQL
;
A
#
# COMPACT_ATOMS: atom_id res chain seq x y z
N MET A 1 8.46 -29.11 -3.32
CA MET A 1 7.36 -28.95 -4.30
C MET A 1 6.30 -27.95 -3.84
N ALA A 2 5.67 -28.11 -2.67
CA ALA A 2 4.73 -27.10 -2.15
C ALA A 2 5.40 -25.78 -1.67
N SER A 3 6.69 -25.80 -1.35
CA SER A 3 7.44 -24.63 -0.84
C SER A 3 7.67 -23.53 -1.89
N PHE A 4 7.99 -23.91 -3.12
CA PHE A 4 8.25 -22.94 -4.21
C PHE A 4 6.95 -22.34 -4.73
N GLN A 5 5.90 -23.14 -4.89
CA GLN A 5 4.57 -22.65 -5.24
C GLN A 5 4.02 -21.70 -4.17
N LYS A 6 4.14 -22.06 -2.88
CA LYS A 6 3.76 -21.18 -1.77
C LYS A 6 4.63 -19.92 -1.69
N ALA A 7 5.89 -19.99 -2.11
CA ALA A 7 6.74 -18.82 -2.23
C ALA A 7 6.25 -17.89 -3.35
N LEU A 8 6.03 -18.42 -4.56
CA LEU A 8 5.45 -17.70 -5.70
C LEU A 8 4.08 -17.09 -5.39
N GLU A 9 3.23 -17.81 -4.64
CA GLU A 9 1.91 -17.33 -4.26
C GLU A 9 1.95 -16.15 -3.28
N ASN A 10 3.03 -16.06 -2.48
CA ASN A 10 3.28 -14.99 -1.52
C ASN A 10 4.21 -13.89 -2.06
N LEU A 11 4.54 -13.90 -3.35
CA LEU A 11 5.32 -12.83 -3.96
C LEU A 11 4.41 -11.65 -4.29
N ASN A 12 4.81 -10.45 -3.86
CA ASN A 12 4.17 -9.23 -4.31
C ASN A 12 4.76 -8.81 -5.67
N GLU A 13 4.08 -9.21 -6.73
CA GLU A 13 4.52 -9.03 -8.12
C GLU A 13 4.79 -7.56 -8.48
N GLY A 14 3.92 -6.66 -8.01
CA GLY A 14 4.09 -5.22 -8.23
C GLY A 14 5.37 -4.69 -7.59
N THR A 15 5.66 -5.08 -6.35
CA THR A 15 6.87 -4.67 -5.65
C THR A 15 8.13 -5.20 -6.31
N ILE A 16 8.11 -6.44 -6.81
CA ILE A 16 9.24 -7.01 -7.56
C ILE A 16 9.46 -6.26 -8.86
N CYS A 17 8.40 -6.01 -9.63
CA CYS A 17 8.47 -5.27 -10.89
C CYS A 17 9.07 -3.87 -10.67
N ILE A 18 8.57 -3.14 -9.67
CA ILE A 18 9.08 -1.81 -9.31
C ILE A 18 10.54 -1.89 -8.87
N SER A 19 10.88 -2.84 -7.98
CA SER A 19 12.24 -3.00 -7.47
C SER A 19 13.25 -3.30 -8.58
N VAL A 20 12.91 -4.22 -9.50
CA VAL A 20 13.77 -4.55 -10.65
C VAL A 20 13.94 -3.33 -11.56
N CYS A 21 12.85 -2.62 -11.89
CA CYS A 21 12.92 -1.44 -12.74
C CYS A 21 13.78 -0.33 -12.12
N VAL A 22 13.61 -0.07 -10.82
CA VAL A 22 14.40 0.93 -10.08
C VAL A 22 15.87 0.48 -9.97
N SER A 23 16.15 -0.80 -9.72
CA SER A 23 17.51 -1.32 -9.67
C SER A 23 18.23 -1.20 -11.02
N VAL A 24 17.56 -1.52 -12.12
CA VAL A 24 18.13 -1.35 -13.47
C VAL A 24 18.39 0.12 -13.76
N TRP A 25 17.45 1.01 -13.44
CA TRP A 25 17.65 2.45 -13.57
C TRP A 25 18.85 2.96 -12.75
N LEU A 26 18.96 2.54 -11.49
CA LEU A 26 20.08 2.90 -10.59
C LEU A 26 21.42 2.44 -11.15
N LEU A 27 21.50 1.24 -11.72
CA LEU A 27 22.71 0.74 -12.35
C LEU A 27 23.06 1.55 -13.60
N LEU A 28 22.09 1.84 -14.47
CA LEU A 28 22.32 2.61 -15.70
C LEU A 28 22.80 4.03 -15.38
N ILE A 29 22.18 4.72 -14.41
CA ILE A 29 22.62 6.07 -14.03
C ILE A 29 24.00 6.04 -13.37
N ALA A 30 24.30 5.05 -12.53
CA ALA A 30 25.63 4.91 -11.90
C ALA A 30 26.73 4.69 -12.95
N VAL A 31 26.52 3.77 -13.88
CA VAL A 31 27.47 3.50 -14.97
C VAL A 31 27.64 4.72 -15.88
N ARG A 32 26.57 5.48 -16.13
CA ARG A 32 26.63 6.73 -16.88
C ARG A 32 27.42 7.83 -16.15
N MET A 33 27.23 7.95 -14.84
CA MET A 33 27.94 8.91 -13.98
C MET A 33 29.45 8.64 -13.92
N ASP A 34 29.85 7.37 -14.05
CA ASP A 34 31.26 6.98 -14.11
C ASP A 34 31.83 7.05 -15.55
N ASN A 35 31.06 7.58 -16.52
CA ASN A 35 31.42 7.68 -17.95
C ASN A 35 31.83 6.36 -18.61
N VAL A 36 31.45 5.22 -18.03
CA VAL A 36 31.76 3.89 -18.58
C VAL A 36 30.91 3.59 -19.81
N LEU A 37 29.68 4.13 -19.86
CA LEU A 37 28.71 3.85 -20.92
C LEU A 37 28.05 5.13 -21.41
N ILE A 38 28.22 5.44 -22.69
CA ILE A 38 27.69 6.64 -23.34
C ILE A 38 26.34 6.27 -23.99
N ILE A 39 25.28 6.36 -23.21
CA ILE A 39 23.90 6.09 -23.65
C ILE A 39 23.06 7.36 -23.49
N PRO A 40 22.10 7.63 -24.41
CA PRO A 40 21.19 8.75 -24.27
C PRO A 40 20.33 8.64 -23.00
N TYR A 41 20.05 9.78 -22.36
CA TYR A 41 19.26 9.82 -21.13
C TYR A 41 17.87 9.18 -21.29
N TRP A 42 17.26 9.25 -22.47
CA TRP A 42 15.99 8.57 -22.80
C TRP A 42 16.02 7.05 -22.49
N THR A 43 17.12 6.37 -22.81
CA THR A 43 17.26 4.93 -22.54
C THR A 43 17.51 4.67 -21.05
N ILE A 44 18.20 5.59 -20.35
CA ILE A 44 18.43 5.48 -18.91
C ILE A 44 17.10 5.53 -18.16
N PHE A 45 16.19 6.45 -18.53
CA PHE A 45 14.88 6.60 -17.88
C PHE A 45 13.83 5.56 -18.28
N LEU A 46 14.04 4.80 -19.37
CA LEU A 46 13.08 3.81 -19.87
C LEU A 46 12.57 2.81 -18.80
N PRO A 47 13.42 2.20 -17.95
CA PRO A 47 12.95 1.29 -16.90
C PRO A 47 11.96 1.96 -15.93
N LEU A 48 12.15 3.24 -15.61
CA LEU A 48 11.24 3.99 -14.73
C LEU A 48 9.89 4.29 -15.38
N TRP A 49 9.86 4.48 -16.69
CA TRP A 49 8.62 4.69 -17.43
C TRP A 49 7.87 3.38 -17.62
N LEU A 50 8.58 2.27 -17.85
CA LEU A 50 7.98 0.96 -18.09
C LEU A 50 7.00 0.56 -16.97
N TRP A 51 7.43 0.59 -15.70
CA TRP A 51 6.54 0.20 -14.60
C TRP A 51 5.37 1.19 -14.39
N LYS A 52 5.57 2.48 -14.67
CA LYS A 52 4.48 3.47 -14.59
C LYS A 52 3.45 3.31 -15.70
N THR A 53 3.89 2.98 -16.92
CA THR A 53 2.97 2.65 -18.02
C THR A 53 2.14 1.42 -17.71
N ILE A 54 2.71 0.41 -17.05
CA ILE A 54 1.98 -0.76 -16.54
C ILE A 54 0.86 -0.33 -15.59
N VAL A 55 1.15 0.55 -14.61
CA VAL A 55 0.14 1.06 -13.67
C VAL A 55 -0.95 1.86 -14.40
N PHE A 56 -0.57 2.71 -15.35
CA PHE A 56 -1.51 3.50 -16.13
C PHE A 56 -2.43 2.64 -17.00
N VAL A 57 -1.88 1.62 -17.67
CA VAL A 57 -2.66 0.65 -18.45
C VAL A 57 -3.62 -0.11 -17.54
N GLY A 58 -3.16 -0.53 -16.34
CA GLY A 58 -4.02 -1.18 -15.34
C GLY A 58 -5.21 -0.31 -14.92
N TRP A 59 -4.96 0.98 -14.68
CA TRP A 59 -6.03 1.96 -14.39
C TRP A 59 -6.99 2.13 -15.57
N LEU A 60 -6.47 2.27 -16.79
CA LEU A 60 -7.29 2.44 -18.00
C LEU A 60 -8.22 1.24 -18.21
N VAL A 61 -7.72 0.01 -18.06
CA VAL A 61 -8.52 -1.21 -18.13
C VAL A 61 -9.60 -1.23 -17.05
N GLY A 62 -9.25 -0.91 -15.79
CA GLY A 62 -10.21 -0.83 -14.70
C GLY A 62 -11.32 0.20 -14.95
N LEU A 63 -10.96 1.36 -15.50
CA LEU A 63 -11.91 2.41 -15.85
C LEU A 63 -12.84 1.98 -17.00
N ILE A 64 -12.30 1.35 -18.06
CA ILE A 64 -13.12 0.84 -19.17
C ILE A 64 -14.11 -0.22 -18.68
N VAL A 65 -13.67 -1.16 -17.84
CA VAL A 65 -14.54 -2.21 -17.27
C VAL A 65 -15.64 -1.60 -16.42
N TRP A 66 -15.31 -0.61 -15.58
CA TRP A 66 -16.30 0.10 -14.78
C TRP A 66 -17.30 0.87 -15.64
N CYS A 67 -16.85 1.62 -16.64
CA CYS A 67 -17.75 2.36 -17.54
C CYS A 67 -18.72 1.43 -18.27
N ARG A 68 -18.29 0.21 -18.62
CA ARG A 68 -19.17 -0.81 -19.24
C ARG A 68 -20.18 -1.36 -18.24
N HIS A 69 -19.77 -1.66 -17.01
CA HIS A 69 -20.65 -2.20 -15.98
C HIS A 69 -21.66 -1.17 -15.46
N TRP A 70 -21.22 0.08 -15.29
CA TRP A 70 -22.08 1.21 -14.92
C TRP A 70 -23.19 1.43 -15.94
N ARG A 71 -22.87 1.39 -17.23
CA ARG A 71 -23.87 1.57 -18.31
C ARG A 71 -24.99 0.53 -18.22
N ILE A 72 -24.63 -0.73 -17.96
CA ILE A 72 -25.60 -1.83 -17.81
C ILE A 72 -26.50 -1.61 -16.57
N HIS A 73 -25.94 -1.11 -15.46
CA HIS A 73 -26.71 -0.88 -14.24
C HIS A 73 -27.66 0.33 -14.33
N VAL A 74 -27.27 1.39 -15.06
CA VAL A 74 -28.09 2.58 -15.27
C VAL A 74 -29.33 2.26 -16.12
N ASP A 75 -29.17 1.45 -17.17
CA ASP A 75 -30.27 1.06 -18.06
C ASP A 75 -31.35 0.23 -17.32
N ASP A 76 -30.98 -0.57 -16.32
CA ASP A 76 -31.92 -1.32 -15.46
C ASP A 76 -32.56 -0.46 -14.35
N SER A 77 -31.94 0.67 -13.98
CA SER A 77 -32.33 1.49 -12.82
C SER A 77 -33.42 2.53 -13.10
N GLU A 78 -33.72 2.81 -14.37
CA GLU A 78 -34.71 3.82 -14.78
C GLU A 78 -36.14 3.44 -14.33
N TYR A 79 -36.38 2.20 -13.87
CA TYR A 79 -37.67 1.74 -13.38
C TYR A 79 -37.86 1.70 -11.85
N ASN A 80 -36.80 1.78 -11.04
CA ASN A 80 -36.93 1.66 -9.57
C ASN A 80 -36.01 2.63 -8.81
N SER A 81 -36.62 3.74 -8.40
CA SER A 81 -36.30 4.58 -7.24
C SER A 81 -34.84 5.00 -7.00
N PHE A 82 -34.68 6.33 -6.94
CA PHE A 82 -33.61 7.12 -6.33
C PHE A 82 -33.15 6.58 -4.95
N VAL A 83 -32.40 5.49 -4.94
CA VAL A 83 -31.62 5.04 -3.79
C VAL A 83 -30.17 5.13 -4.24
N VAL A 84 -29.45 6.11 -3.69
CA VAL A 84 -28.00 6.23 -3.78
C VAL A 84 -27.40 4.97 -3.14
N ARG A 85 -27.32 3.89 -3.92
CA ARG A 85 -26.66 2.65 -3.52
C ARG A 85 -25.19 2.88 -3.78
N ASP A 86 -24.41 2.99 -2.70
CA ASP A 86 -22.96 3.11 -2.78
C ASP A 86 -22.40 1.95 -3.62
N ASP A 87 -22.00 2.22 -4.85
CA ASP A 87 -21.38 1.23 -5.73
C ASP A 87 -20.13 0.65 -5.05
N PRO A 88 -20.05 -0.66 -4.81
CA PRO A 88 -18.92 -1.26 -4.10
C PRO A 88 -17.60 -1.11 -4.87
N ALA A 89 -17.65 -0.85 -6.18
CA ALA A 89 -16.48 -0.66 -7.03
C ALA A 89 -15.95 0.79 -7.06
N LEU A 90 -16.82 1.78 -6.84
CA LEU A 90 -16.48 3.21 -6.90
C LEU A 90 -15.26 3.61 -6.05
N PRO A 91 -15.14 3.22 -4.76
CA PRO A 91 -13.98 3.62 -3.95
C PRO A 91 -12.66 3.06 -4.49
N TYR A 92 -12.67 1.87 -5.10
CA TYR A 92 -11.47 1.28 -5.69
C TYR A 92 -11.01 2.04 -6.92
N ILE A 93 -11.94 2.47 -7.78
CA ILE A 93 -11.61 3.23 -8.99
C ILE A 93 -11.17 4.65 -8.64
N GLN A 94 -11.78 5.27 -7.63
CA GLN A 94 -11.31 6.54 -7.08
C GLN A 94 -9.88 6.43 -6.53
N ALA A 95 -9.57 5.35 -5.79
CA ALA A 95 -8.22 5.12 -5.31
C ALA A 95 -7.22 4.88 -6.47
N MET A 96 -7.60 4.10 -7.46
CA MET A 96 -6.79 3.85 -8.65
C MET A 96 -6.57 5.10 -9.49
N SER A 97 -7.58 6.00 -9.62
CA SER A 97 -7.44 7.24 -10.38
C SER A 97 -6.52 8.23 -9.69
N VAL A 98 -6.63 8.36 -8.36
CA VAL A 98 -5.71 9.18 -7.57
C VAL A 98 -4.28 8.64 -7.67
N SER A 99 -4.09 7.31 -7.60
CA SER A 99 -2.78 6.68 -7.79
C SER A 99 -2.22 6.94 -9.21
N ALA A 100 -3.03 6.75 -10.25
CA ALA A 100 -2.63 7.00 -11.63
C ALA A 100 -2.25 8.48 -11.86
N PHE A 101 -3.00 9.41 -11.28
CA PHE A 101 -2.71 10.84 -11.32
C PHE A 101 -1.35 11.16 -10.69
N PHE A 102 -1.04 10.61 -9.51
CA PHE A 102 0.27 10.79 -8.89
C PHE A 102 1.40 10.20 -9.73
N HIS A 103 1.22 9.01 -10.31
CA HIS A 103 2.21 8.42 -11.20
C HIS A 103 2.41 9.24 -12.48
N LEU A 104 1.36 9.86 -13.01
CA LEU A 104 1.44 10.78 -14.15
C LEU A 104 2.25 12.03 -13.78
N LEU A 105 2.01 12.65 -12.62
CA LEU A 105 2.79 13.80 -12.15
C LEU A 105 4.28 13.46 -11.95
N ILE A 106 4.58 12.29 -11.38
CA ILE A 106 5.96 11.81 -11.25
C ILE A 106 6.58 11.63 -12.65
N THR A 107 5.87 10.99 -13.58
CA THR A 107 6.35 10.81 -14.96
C THR A 107 6.61 12.15 -15.64
N CYS A 108 5.74 13.15 -15.44
CA CYS A 108 5.92 14.49 -15.98
C CYS A 108 7.24 15.12 -15.49
N SER A 109 7.54 15.01 -14.19
CA SER A 109 8.82 15.50 -13.64
C SER A 109 10.03 14.75 -14.19
N GLU A 110 9.92 13.44 -14.41
CA GLU A 110 11.00 12.62 -14.99
C GLU A 110 11.25 12.97 -16.46
N VAL A 111 10.19 13.24 -17.24
CA VAL A 111 10.30 13.68 -18.63
C VAL A 111 10.94 15.06 -18.72
N LEU A 112 10.51 16.01 -17.88
CA LEU A 112 11.13 17.33 -17.80
C LEU A 112 12.62 17.24 -17.42
N LEU A 113 12.97 16.37 -16.47
CA LEU A 113 14.35 16.13 -16.08
C LEU A 113 15.16 15.50 -17.22
N CYS A 114 14.58 14.54 -17.95
CA CYS A 114 15.21 13.92 -19.11
C CYS A 114 15.44 14.94 -20.24
N ILE A 115 14.48 15.82 -20.50
CA ILE A 115 14.63 16.91 -21.49
C ILE A 115 15.79 17.81 -21.08
N HIS A 116 15.83 18.25 -19.82
CA HIS A 116 16.89 19.12 -19.32
C HIS A 116 18.28 18.49 -19.43
N LEU A 117 18.40 17.21 -19.08
CA LEU A 117 19.66 16.47 -19.20
C LEU A 117 20.07 16.17 -20.66
N SER A 118 19.10 16.07 -21.57
CA SER A 118 19.36 15.78 -22.99
C SER A 118 19.65 17.02 -23.83
N VAL A 119 19.07 18.17 -23.46
CA VAL A 119 19.16 19.43 -24.20
C VAL A 119 19.88 20.45 -23.33
N GLU A 120 21.18 20.60 -23.57
CA GLU A 120 22.09 21.50 -22.86
C GLU A 120 21.67 22.99 -22.95
N SER A 121 20.86 23.37 -23.96
CA SER A 121 20.38 24.74 -24.17
C SER A 121 19.08 25.09 -23.44
N SER A 122 18.53 24.18 -22.62
CA SER A 122 17.28 24.45 -21.91
C SER A 122 17.53 25.29 -20.65
N ASN A 123 17.16 26.58 -20.68
CA ASN A 123 17.19 27.48 -19.51
C ASN A 123 16.08 27.16 -18.48
N LEU A 124 15.71 25.89 -18.32
CA LEU A 124 14.69 25.47 -17.37
C LEU A 124 15.29 25.39 -15.97
N THR A 125 14.72 26.15 -15.04
CA THR A 125 15.06 26.10 -13.61
C THR A 125 14.63 24.76 -13.01
N TYR A 126 15.40 24.20 -12.06
CA TYR A 126 15.06 22.92 -11.42
C TYR A 126 13.72 23.00 -10.67
N LEU A 127 13.34 24.18 -10.17
CA LEU A 127 12.00 24.44 -9.66
C LEU A 127 10.89 24.06 -10.65
N ILE A 128 11.03 24.41 -11.94
CA ILE A 128 10.01 24.11 -12.97
C ILE A 128 9.99 22.62 -13.24
N ILE A 129 11.16 22.01 -13.36
CA ILE A 129 11.33 20.57 -13.64
C ILE A 129 10.70 19.72 -12.51
N LEU A 130 10.93 20.09 -11.26
CA LEU A 130 10.40 19.37 -10.08
C LEU A 130 9.04 19.92 -9.61
N SER A 131 8.46 20.91 -10.29
CA SER A 131 7.15 21.49 -9.92
C SER A 131 6.01 20.47 -9.85
N PRO A 132 5.89 19.45 -10.74
CA PRO A 132 4.84 18.45 -10.59
C PRO A 132 5.00 17.65 -9.28
N LEU A 133 6.24 17.42 -8.86
CA LEU A 133 6.57 16.70 -7.63
C LEU A 133 6.27 17.55 -6.38
N LEU A 134 6.47 18.87 -6.46
CA LEU A 134 6.05 19.81 -5.41
C LEU A 134 4.53 19.81 -5.25
N VAL A 135 3.79 19.77 -6.37
CA VAL A 135 2.32 19.65 -6.35
C VAL A 135 1.88 18.37 -5.67
N VAL A 136 2.55 17.23 -5.93
CA VAL A 136 2.27 15.96 -5.21
C VAL A 136 2.44 16.13 -3.71
N GLY A 137 3.55 16.71 -3.26
CA GLY A 137 3.79 16.95 -1.83
C GLY A 137 2.78 17.91 -1.21
N ALA A 138 2.43 19.00 -1.89
CA ALA A 138 1.45 19.98 -1.43
C ALA A 138 0.04 19.38 -1.34
N LEU A 139 -0.38 18.60 -2.34
CA LEU A 139 -1.65 17.88 -2.31
C LEU A 139 -1.71 16.86 -1.16
N GLY A 140 -0.59 16.21 -0.85
CA GLY A 140 -0.47 15.34 0.32
C GLY A 140 -0.72 16.07 1.64
N VAL A 141 -0.09 17.24 1.83
CA VAL A 141 -0.29 18.08 3.03
C VAL A 141 -1.71 18.62 3.09
N PHE A 142 -2.27 19.07 1.96
CA PHE A 142 -3.64 19.58 1.90
C PHE A 142 -4.66 18.49 2.23
N GLY A 143 -4.51 17.29 1.63
CA GLY A 143 -5.36 16.13 1.93
C GLY A 143 -5.29 15.76 3.41
N PHE A 144 -4.11 15.84 4.01
CA PHE A 144 -3.94 15.65 5.45
C PHE A 144 -4.68 16.71 6.28
N LEU A 145 -4.48 18.01 5.99
CA LEU A 145 -5.16 19.10 6.70
C LEU A 145 -6.68 18.97 6.59
N PHE A 146 -7.18 18.57 5.44
CA PHE A 146 -8.60 18.29 5.22
C PHE A 146 -9.11 17.17 6.15
N VAL A 147 -8.41 16.03 6.22
CA VAL A 147 -8.76 14.92 7.13
C VAL A 147 -8.68 15.35 8.60
N LEU A 148 -7.69 16.18 8.97
CA LEU A 148 -7.57 16.72 10.32
C LEU A 148 -8.77 17.60 10.68
N ILE A 149 -9.17 18.51 9.79
CA ILE A 149 -10.32 19.40 9.98
C ILE A 149 -11.61 18.59 10.09
N ASP A 150 -11.80 17.60 9.21
CA ASP A 150 -12.97 16.71 9.24
C ASP A 150 -13.04 15.89 10.55
N SER A 151 -11.90 15.37 11.02
CA SER A 151 -11.82 14.65 12.29
C SER A 151 -12.20 15.51 13.50
N ARG A 152 -11.86 16.81 13.48
CA ARG A 152 -12.23 17.78 14.52
C ARG A 152 -13.69 18.20 14.43
N ALA A 153 -14.22 18.40 13.23
CA ALA A 153 -15.63 18.71 12.99
C ALA A 153 -16.54 17.56 13.46
N THR A 154 -16.16 16.31 13.17
CA THR A 154 -16.89 15.12 13.65
C THR A 154 -16.80 14.95 15.17
N LEU A 155 -15.63 15.22 15.78
CA LEU A 155 -15.47 15.17 17.25
C LEU A 155 -16.37 16.20 17.94
N THR A 156 -16.40 17.44 17.46
CA THR A 156 -17.23 18.50 18.02
C THR A 156 -18.73 18.25 17.83
N ALA A 157 -19.14 17.71 16.67
CA ALA A 157 -20.52 17.31 16.42
C ALA A 157 -20.96 16.17 17.36
N SER A 158 -20.12 15.14 17.55
CA SER A 158 -20.42 14.04 18.46
C SER A 158 -20.47 14.48 19.93
N ALA A 159 -19.60 15.39 20.36
CA ALA A 159 -19.60 15.96 21.70
C ALA A 159 -20.86 16.82 21.97
N ARG A 160 -21.30 17.62 20.99
CA ARG A 160 -22.55 18.40 21.06
C ARG A 160 -23.77 17.48 21.17
N ARG A 161 -23.83 16.41 20.38
CA ARG A 161 -24.94 15.43 20.43
C ARG A 161 -25.00 14.69 21.78
N ARG A 162 -23.86 14.29 22.37
CA ARG A 162 -23.85 13.68 23.73
C ARG A 162 -24.40 14.63 24.80
N ARG A 163 -24.06 15.91 24.74
CA ARG A 163 -24.61 16.92 25.67
C ARG A 163 -26.12 17.09 25.52
N GLN A 164 -26.63 17.06 24.28
CA GLN A 164 -28.08 17.11 24.02
C GLN A 164 -28.81 15.87 24.55
N HIS A 165 -28.24 14.67 24.39
CA HIS A 165 -28.82 13.45 24.97
C HIS A 165 -28.81 13.46 26.50
N HIS A 166 -27.73 13.92 27.12
CA HIS A 166 -27.67 14.04 28.59
C HIS A 166 -28.67 15.09 29.12
N SER A 167 -28.85 16.22 28.43
CA SER A 167 -29.84 17.24 28.79
C SER A 167 -31.27 16.72 28.63
N ARG A 168 -31.58 15.98 27.55
CA ARG A 168 -32.89 15.32 27.37
C ARG A 168 -33.17 14.24 28.43
N SER A 169 -32.15 13.46 28.79
CA SER A 169 -32.26 12.46 29.86
C SER A 169 -32.52 13.09 31.23
N LEU A 170 -31.91 14.25 31.54
CA LEU A 170 -32.17 14.97 32.78
C LEU A 170 -33.58 15.56 32.81
N ASN A 171 -34.05 16.10 31.67
CA ASN A 171 -35.38 16.71 31.57
C ASN A 171 -36.51 15.67 31.70
N ASN A 172 -36.31 14.45 31.18
CA ASN A 172 -37.29 13.36 31.34
C ASN A 172 -37.35 12.83 32.78
N ASN A 173 -36.27 12.92 33.56
CA ASN A 173 -36.29 12.54 34.98
C ASN A 173 -36.94 13.62 35.88
N ILE A 174 -36.91 14.89 35.46
CA ILE A 174 -37.57 15.99 36.19
C ILE A 174 -39.08 16.06 35.86
N GLY A 175 -39.48 15.64 34.66
CA GLY A 175 -40.89 15.53 34.26
C GLY A 175 -41.66 14.39 34.94
N ASN A 176 -40.96 13.39 35.49
CA ASN A 176 -41.59 12.26 36.18
C ASN A 176 -41.75 12.46 37.70
N SER A 177 -41.23 13.54 38.28
CA SER A 177 -41.30 13.80 39.73
C SER A 177 -42.40 14.79 40.15
N THR A 178 -43.37 15.10 39.28
CA THR A 178 -44.46 16.05 39.57
C THR A 178 -45.88 15.52 39.34
N ILE A 179 -46.09 14.20 39.20
CA ILE A 179 -47.44 13.62 39.20
C ILE A 179 -47.48 12.40 40.13
N THR A 180 -47.64 12.67 41.42
CA THR A 180 -48.11 11.68 42.40
C THR A 180 -49.35 12.23 43.07
N THR A 181 -50.48 12.19 42.36
CA THR A 181 -51.80 12.19 42.99
C THR A 181 -52.84 11.59 42.06
N ALA A 182 -53.53 10.59 42.63
CA ALA A 182 -54.86 10.10 42.31
C ALA A 182 -55.10 9.14 41.12
N THR A 183 -55.72 8.02 41.53
CA THR A 183 -56.79 7.25 40.87
C THR A 183 -56.45 6.15 39.86
N THR A 184 -56.62 4.93 40.36
CA THR A 184 -57.17 3.71 39.74
C THR A 184 -58.19 3.98 38.63
N ALA A 185 -57.97 3.42 37.42
CA ALA A 185 -58.97 2.69 36.62
C ALA A 185 -58.45 2.30 35.21
N THR A 186 -58.58 1.01 34.89
CA THR A 186 -58.98 0.40 33.61
C THR A 186 -58.30 0.79 32.27
N THR A 187 -57.60 -0.20 31.72
CA THR A 187 -57.73 -0.77 30.37
C THR A 187 -58.06 0.12 29.16
N ASN A 188 -57.23 -0.08 28.13
CA ASN A 188 -57.45 0.02 26.67
C ASN A 188 -56.96 1.29 25.96
N ALA A 189 -56.24 1.01 24.87
CA ALA A 189 -55.75 1.91 23.81
C ALA A 189 -54.70 2.91 24.32
N ILE A 190 -53.46 2.91 23.82
CA ILE A 190 -53.05 2.97 22.42
C ILE A 190 -51.68 2.30 22.34
N ASN A 191 -51.53 1.35 21.41
CA ASN A 191 -50.22 0.90 20.94
C ASN A 191 -49.53 2.11 20.28
N ASN A 192 -48.87 2.94 21.08
CA ASN A 192 -47.83 3.83 20.59
C ASN A 192 -46.64 2.93 20.29
N ASN A 193 -46.69 2.26 19.13
CA ASN A 193 -45.50 1.97 18.36
C ASN A 193 -44.90 3.33 18.00
N ASN A 194 -44.24 3.94 18.99
CA ASN A 194 -43.15 4.84 18.71
C ASN A 194 -42.14 3.96 17.99
N ASN A 195 -42.25 3.93 16.65
CA ASN A 195 -41.09 3.86 15.78
C ASN A 195 -40.19 5.03 16.22
N SER A 196 -39.49 4.85 17.35
CA SER A 196 -38.18 5.44 17.48
C SER A 196 -37.43 4.81 16.32
N ASP A 197 -37.38 5.54 15.20
CA ASP A 197 -36.48 5.29 14.11
C ASP A 197 -35.12 5.08 14.77
N SER A 198 -34.80 3.81 15.02
CA SER A 198 -33.48 3.38 15.38
C SER A 198 -32.72 3.61 14.09
N PHE A 199 -32.31 4.87 13.90
CA PHE A 199 -31.45 5.29 12.83
C PHE A 199 -30.20 4.45 13.04
N VAL A 200 -30.13 3.32 12.35
CA VAL A 200 -28.99 2.41 12.31
C VAL A 200 -27.90 3.24 11.68
N PHE A 201 -27.18 3.96 12.53
CA PHE A 201 -26.05 4.75 12.14
C PHE A 201 -24.97 3.74 11.80
N THR A 202 -24.88 3.39 10.52
CA THR A 202 -23.71 2.73 9.98
C THR A 202 -22.52 3.61 10.36
N PRO A 203 -21.62 3.16 11.26
CA PRO A 203 -20.52 4.01 11.69
C PRO A 203 -19.70 4.35 10.45
N ARG A 204 -19.77 5.61 10.01
CA ARG A 204 -18.91 6.12 8.94
C ARG A 204 -17.48 5.79 9.33
N SER A 205 -16.78 5.02 8.50
CA SER A 205 -15.43 4.55 8.78
C SER A 205 -14.57 5.73 9.21
N ARG A 206 -14.04 5.67 10.43
CA ARG A 206 -13.13 6.69 10.95
C ARG A 206 -11.88 6.67 10.06
N HIS A 207 -11.68 7.72 9.27
CA HIS A 207 -10.41 7.93 8.58
C HIS A 207 -9.37 8.37 9.61
N VAL A 208 -8.70 7.40 10.23
CA VAL A 208 -7.61 7.67 11.17
C VAL A 208 -6.33 7.81 10.36
N CYS A 209 -5.84 9.04 10.20
CA CYS A 209 -4.52 9.27 9.63
C CYS A 209 -3.45 8.96 10.70
N SER A 210 -2.51 8.08 10.40
CA SER A 210 -1.41 7.76 11.31
C SER A 210 -0.39 8.91 11.33
N PHE A 211 0.07 9.31 12.52
CA PHE A 211 1.12 10.32 12.73
C PHE A 211 2.39 10.04 11.90
N THR A 212 2.73 8.76 11.69
CA THR A 212 3.86 8.35 10.84
C THR A 212 3.71 8.82 9.39
N LEU A 213 2.50 8.78 8.84
CA LEU A 213 2.23 9.21 7.47
C LEU A 213 2.33 10.73 7.33
N GLU A 214 1.86 11.48 8.33
CA GLU A 214 2.00 12.94 8.41
C GLU A 214 3.46 13.36 8.35
N LEU A 215 4.30 12.76 9.19
CA LEU A 215 5.73 13.03 9.22
C LEU A 215 6.40 12.69 7.89
N CYS A 216 6.04 11.57 7.26
CA CYS A 216 6.61 11.17 5.97
C CYS A 216 6.24 12.13 4.83
N ILE A 217 4.99 12.60 4.75
CA ILE A 217 4.58 13.55 3.70
C ILE A 217 5.31 14.88 3.90
N ALA A 218 5.36 15.40 5.13
CA ALA A 218 6.06 16.64 5.44
C ALA A 218 7.57 16.52 5.17
N ALA A 219 8.20 15.42 5.58
CA ALA A 219 9.62 15.17 5.33
C ALA A 219 9.93 15.05 3.83
N ASN A 220 9.07 14.41 3.04
CA ASN A 220 9.23 14.30 1.59
C ASN A 220 9.11 15.67 0.90
N LEU A 221 8.13 16.49 1.27
CA LEU A 221 7.99 17.85 0.73
C LEU A 221 9.19 18.72 1.11
N LEU A 222 9.64 18.63 2.37
CA LEU A 222 10.81 19.35 2.84
C LEU A 222 12.10 18.91 2.13
N GLN A 223 12.29 17.60 1.94
CA GLN A 223 13.40 17.03 1.18
C GLN A 223 13.44 17.60 -0.24
N LEU A 224 12.28 17.67 -0.89
CA LEU A 224 12.17 18.20 -2.24
C LEU A 224 12.49 19.70 -2.30
N LEU A 225 12.02 20.49 -1.33
CA LEU A 225 12.29 21.92 -1.26
C LEU A 225 13.78 22.21 -1.05
N PHE A 226 14.44 21.49 -0.13
CA PHE A 226 15.88 21.59 0.09
C PHE A 226 16.67 21.19 -1.16
N LEU A 227 16.24 20.11 -1.84
CA LEU A 227 16.87 19.65 -3.08
C LEU A 227 16.79 20.72 -4.18
N ILE A 228 15.61 21.30 -4.42
CA ILE A 228 15.42 22.35 -5.42
C ILE A 228 16.24 23.60 -5.06
N ALA A 229 16.14 24.06 -3.81
CA ALA A 229 16.89 25.23 -3.35
C ALA A 229 18.41 25.03 -3.48
N ARG A 230 18.90 23.80 -3.36
CA ARG A 230 20.30 23.47 -3.59
C ARG A 230 20.64 23.41 -5.08
N LEU A 231 19.83 22.74 -5.89
CA LEU A 231 20.06 22.59 -7.34
C LEU A 231 20.01 23.93 -8.08
N ASP A 232 19.10 24.83 -7.69
CA ASP A 232 18.98 26.19 -8.25
C ASP A 232 19.93 27.21 -7.59
N ASN A 233 20.88 26.75 -6.76
CA ASN A 233 21.86 27.59 -6.04
C ASN A 233 21.26 28.70 -5.16
N TRP A 234 20.01 28.57 -4.73
CA TRP A 234 19.40 29.49 -3.77
C TRP A 234 20.08 29.41 -2.40
N ILE A 235 20.54 28.20 -2.04
CA ILE A 235 21.25 27.94 -0.78
C ILE A 235 22.67 27.43 -1.08
N ARG A 236 23.68 28.14 -0.55
CA ARG A 236 25.11 27.75 -0.60
C ARG A 236 25.50 26.83 0.56
N SER A 237 24.80 25.71 0.72
CA SER A 237 25.08 24.74 1.78
C SER A 237 25.78 23.49 1.25
N ASN A 238 26.41 22.72 2.12
CA ASN A 238 26.93 21.40 1.76
C ASN A 238 25.76 20.45 1.40
N TRP A 239 25.99 19.52 0.50
CA TRP A 239 25.03 18.48 0.10
C TRP A 239 24.57 17.64 1.28
N ILE A 240 25.45 17.38 2.26
CA ILE A 240 25.07 16.69 3.49
C ILE A 240 23.91 17.38 4.24
N VAL A 241 23.86 18.72 4.21
CA VAL A 241 22.79 19.50 4.85
C VAL A 241 21.48 19.37 4.08
N THR A 242 21.57 19.28 2.75
CA THR A 242 20.41 19.07 1.87
C THR A 242 19.70 17.74 2.18
N PHE A 243 20.45 16.74 2.66
CA PHE A 243 19.92 15.42 3.03
C PHE A 243 19.41 15.32 4.48
N ILE A 244 19.41 16.40 5.27
CA ILE A 244 18.91 16.39 6.66
C ILE A 244 17.50 15.79 6.78
N PRO A 245 16.50 16.17 5.95
CA PRO A 245 15.17 15.57 6.04
C PRO A 245 15.15 14.05 5.81
N SER A 246 16.01 13.56 4.91
CA SER A 246 16.17 12.12 4.66
C SER A 246 16.82 11.42 5.85
N PHE A 247 17.84 12.03 6.49
CA PHE A 247 18.45 11.50 7.70
C PHE A 247 17.46 11.41 8.86
N ILE A 248 16.62 12.43 9.05
CA ILE A 248 15.57 12.42 10.08
C ILE A 248 14.58 11.28 9.82
N SER A 249 14.18 11.08 8.57
CA SER A 249 13.26 10.00 8.18
C SER A 249 13.88 8.62 8.42
N LEU A 250 15.15 8.42 8.05
CA LEU A 250 15.87 7.17 8.31
C LEU A 250 16.10 6.94 9.81
N ALA A 251 16.40 7.98 10.59
CA ALA A 251 16.58 7.88 12.03
C ALA A 251 15.27 7.47 12.74
N MET A 252 14.14 8.05 12.33
CA MET A 252 12.82 7.65 12.82
C MET A 252 12.49 6.20 12.43
N GLY A 253 12.80 5.80 11.19
CA GLY A 253 12.66 4.41 10.74
C GLY A 253 13.51 3.43 11.56
N PHE A 254 14.75 3.82 11.88
CA PHE A 254 15.64 3.04 12.73
C PHE A 254 15.06 2.86 14.15
N LEU A 255 14.62 3.94 14.79
CA LEU A 255 14.03 3.90 16.13
C LEU A 255 12.78 3.01 16.18
N PHE A 256 11.91 3.12 15.18
CA PHE A 256 10.71 2.29 15.08
C PHE A 256 11.05 0.81 14.91
N CYS A 257 11.98 0.49 14.00
CA CYS A 257 12.40 -0.90 13.78
C CYS A 257 13.11 -1.48 15.01
N PHE A 258 13.91 -0.68 15.70
CA PHE A 258 14.61 -1.08 16.92
C PHE A 258 13.64 -1.36 18.09
N ALA A 259 12.67 -0.47 18.30
CA ALA A 259 11.62 -0.68 19.30
C ALA A 259 10.77 -1.91 18.94
N GLY A 260 10.38 -2.06 17.67
CA GLY A 260 9.65 -3.21 17.17
C GLY A 260 10.42 -4.53 17.33
N LEU A 261 11.73 -4.51 17.06
CA LEU A 261 12.60 -5.67 17.28
C LEU A 261 12.68 -6.06 18.75
N THR A 262 12.81 -5.08 19.65
CA THR A 262 12.82 -5.31 21.10
C THR A 262 11.51 -5.98 21.55
N ILE A 263 10.36 -5.47 21.12
CA ILE A 263 9.04 -6.06 21.42
C ILE A 263 8.91 -7.45 20.81
N ALA A 264 9.38 -7.65 19.57
CA ALA A 264 9.34 -8.94 18.90
C ALA A 264 10.21 -9.98 19.62
N LEU A 265 11.37 -9.58 20.13
CA LEU A 265 12.28 -10.44 20.89
C LEU A 265 11.68 -10.81 22.25
N ILE A 266 11.09 -9.85 22.97
CA ILE A 266 10.34 -10.11 24.21
C ILE A 266 9.20 -11.09 23.92
N THR A 267 8.41 -10.85 22.88
CA THR A 267 7.31 -11.74 22.48
C THR A 267 7.82 -13.13 22.10
N TYR A 268 9.01 -13.20 21.50
CA TYR A 268 9.67 -14.47 21.19
C TYR A 268 10.10 -15.24 22.45
N PHE A 269 10.49 -14.59 23.53
CA PHE A 269 10.86 -15.30 24.75
C PHE A 269 9.67 -15.56 25.69
N THR A 270 8.69 -14.66 25.74
CA THR A 270 7.63 -14.69 26.76
C THR A 270 6.32 -15.32 26.26
N ALA A 271 5.97 -15.19 24.98
CA ALA A 271 4.66 -15.62 24.49
C ALA A 271 4.68 -17.09 24.03
N PHE A 272 4.36 -18.01 24.94
CA PHE A 272 4.22 -19.45 24.63
C PHE A 272 2.93 -19.79 23.86
N PHE A 273 1.88 -18.97 23.97
CA PHE A 273 0.57 -19.20 23.34
C PHE A 273 0.51 -18.89 21.83
N ILE A 274 1.49 -18.16 21.29
CA ILE A 274 1.53 -17.78 19.87
C ILE A 274 2.33 -18.83 19.10
N PRO A 275 1.87 -19.30 17.92
CA PRO A 275 2.60 -20.28 17.12
C PRO A 275 4.01 -19.81 16.77
N VAL A 276 4.99 -20.72 16.86
CA VAL A 276 6.42 -20.45 16.66
C VAL A 276 6.72 -19.83 15.28
N SER A 277 5.96 -20.20 14.25
CA SER A 277 6.08 -19.66 12.89
C SER A 277 5.79 -18.15 12.84
N GLN A 278 4.74 -17.69 13.52
CA GLN A 278 4.34 -16.28 13.54
C GLN A 278 5.31 -15.43 14.38
N ARG A 279 5.81 -15.97 15.49
CA ARG A 279 6.82 -15.30 16.34
C ARG A 279 8.13 -15.05 15.58
N ARG A 280 8.61 -16.05 14.83
CA ARG A 280 9.81 -15.92 14.00
C ARG A 280 9.62 -14.92 12.86
N LEU A 281 8.42 -14.82 12.29
CA LEU A 281 8.12 -13.88 11.21
C LEU A 281 8.29 -12.43 11.67
N SER A 282 7.74 -12.06 12.83
CA SER A 282 7.88 -10.70 13.37
C SER A 282 9.33 -10.31 13.63
N VAL A 283 10.14 -11.21 14.22
CA VAL A 283 11.56 -10.96 14.46
C VAL A 283 12.32 -10.78 13.14
N ARG A 284 12.08 -11.66 12.15
CA ARG A 284 12.69 -11.57 10.82
C ARG A 284 12.34 -10.26 10.11
N TYR A 285 11.08 -9.84 10.22
CA TYR A 285 10.59 -8.60 9.64
C TYR A 285 11.30 -7.36 10.20
N TYR A 286 11.36 -7.21 11.52
CA TYR A 286 12.02 -6.04 12.12
C TYR A 286 13.54 -6.07 11.92
N ALA A 287 14.18 -7.25 11.97
CA ALA A 287 15.60 -7.38 11.72
C ALA A 287 15.96 -7.04 10.26
N SER A 288 15.15 -7.45 9.29
CA SER A 288 15.37 -7.10 7.88
C SER A 288 15.21 -5.60 7.63
N HIS A 289 14.18 -4.97 8.21
CA HIS A 289 13.93 -3.54 8.04
C HIS A 289 15.01 -2.69 8.72
N LEU A 290 15.51 -3.11 9.89
CA LEU A 290 16.64 -2.45 10.55
C LEU A 290 17.88 -2.45 9.66
N LEU A 291 18.19 -3.59 9.05
CA LEU A 291 19.34 -3.74 8.18
C LEU A 291 19.16 -2.95 6.86
N ILE A 292 17.95 -2.90 6.29
CA ILE A 292 17.61 -2.04 5.14
C ILE A 292 17.91 -0.56 5.46
N VAL A 293 17.46 -0.07 6.62
CA VAL A 293 17.69 1.32 7.06
C VAL A 293 19.19 1.62 7.19
N ILE A 294 19.98 0.68 7.72
CA ILE A 294 21.43 0.83 7.82
C ILE A 294 22.05 0.99 6.43
N PHE A 295 21.74 0.11 5.48
CA PHE A 295 22.28 0.21 4.11
C PHE A 295 21.86 1.49 3.39
N LEU A 296 20.60 1.93 3.55
CA LEU A 296 20.13 3.20 3.01
C LEU A 296 20.87 4.40 3.61
N CYS A 297 21.09 4.39 4.93
CA CYS A 297 21.86 5.43 5.62
C CYS A 297 23.30 5.48 5.09
N THR A 298 23.97 4.31 4.95
CA THR A 298 25.32 4.24 4.38
C THR A 298 25.37 4.80 2.96
N SER A 299 24.42 4.46 2.08
CA SER A 299 24.40 5.03 0.73
C SER A 299 24.19 6.54 0.71
N LEU A 300 23.34 7.07 1.60
CA LEU A 300 23.04 8.49 1.67
C LEU A 300 24.26 9.30 2.13
N ILE A 301 25.01 8.77 3.12
CA ILE A 301 26.27 9.36 3.58
C ILE A 301 27.31 9.34 2.45
N LEU A 302 27.49 8.20 1.78
CA LEU A 302 28.44 8.07 0.67
C LEU A 302 28.10 9.03 -0.48
N LEU A 303 26.80 9.16 -0.81
CA LEU A 303 26.33 10.10 -1.83
C LEU A 303 26.60 11.55 -1.43
N GLY A 304 26.28 11.94 -0.19
CA GLY A 304 26.58 13.27 0.34
C GLY A 304 28.06 13.61 0.27
N LEU A 305 28.93 12.69 0.71
CA LEU A 305 30.38 12.88 0.67
C LEU A 305 30.94 12.98 -0.76
N ARG A 306 30.37 12.24 -1.72
CA ARG A 306 30.75 12.36 -3.13
C ARG A 306 30.32 13.71 -3.71
N LEU A 307 29.09 14.14 -3.43
CA LEU A 307 28.56 15.41 -3.95
C LEU A 307 29.27 16.63 -3.33
N ASP A 308 29.73 16.53 -2.09
CA ASP A 308 30.55 17.55 -1.41
C ASP A 308 32.04 17.53 -1.83
N GLY A 309 32.45 16.61 -2.70
CA GLY A 309 33.82 16.54 -3.23
C GLY A 309 34.86 15.98 -2.25
N TYR A 310 34.46 15.53 -1.06
CA TYR A 310 35.36 14.85 -0.11
C TYR A 310 35.83 13.50 -0.62
N LEU A 311 34.99 12.81 -1.41
CA LEU A 311 35.33 11.58 -2.11
C LEU A 311 35.68 11.88 -3.57
N SER A 312 36.96 11.76 -3.93
CA SER A 312 37.41 11.94 -5.31
C SER A 312 36.85 10.85 -6.22
N ALA A 313 36.47 11.22 -7.44
CA ALA A 313 35.89 10.32 -8.45
C ALA A 313 36.76 9.08 -8.75
N SER A 314 38.08 9.16 -8.52
CA SER A 314 39.00 8.03 -8.70
C SER A 314 38.93 6.98 -7.59
N LYS A 315 38.48 7.35 -6.38
CA LYS A 315 38.45 6.47 -5.19
C LYS A 315 37.09 5.80 -4.97
N SER A 316 36.02 6.39 -5.49
CA SER A 316 34.66 5.87 -5.31
C SER A 316 33.85 6.00 -6.60
N SER A 317 33.70 4.88 -7.32
CA SER A 317 32.76 4.79 -8.45
C SER A 317 31.32 4.96 -7.99
N ALA A 318 30.44 5.49 -8.83
CA ALA A 318 29.02 5.70 -8.53
C ALA A 318 28.36 4.36 -8.26
N LEU A 319 28.85 3.31 -8.90
CA LEU A 319 28.43 1.94 -8.68
C LEU A 319 28.61 1.53 -7.20
N VAL A 320 29.75 1.83 -6.58
CA VAL A 320 30.01 1.49 -5.16
C VAL A 320 29.02 2.19 -4.21
N ILE A 321 28.61 3.42 -4.53
CA ILE A 321 27.62 4.17 -3.74
C ILE A 321 26.22 3.55 -3.89
N CYS A 322 25.92 3.00 -5.07
CA CYS A 322 24.64 2.33 -5.33
C CYS A 322 24.56 0.90 -4.73
N VAL A 323 25.68 0.23 -4.44
CA VAL A 323 25.68 -1.15 -3.91
C VAL A 323 24.84 -1.31 -2.64
N PRO A 324 24.98 -0.48 -1.59
CA PRO A 324 24.11 -0.55 -0.41
C PRO A 324 22.62 -0.40 -0.75
N VAL A 325 22.26 0.52 -1.67
CA VAL A 325 20.87 0.73 -2.10
C VAL A 325 20.33 -0.53 -2.79
N LEU A 326 21.08 -1.09 -3.73
CA LEU A 326 20.69 -2.30 -4.45
C LEU A 326 20.51 -3.49 -3.50
N PHE A 327 21.40 -3.63 -2.52
CA PHE A 327 21.29 -4.67 -1.51
C PHE A 327 20.06 -4.47 -0.62
N SER A 328 19.76 -3.23 -0.23
CA SER A 328 18.56 -2.90 0.55
C SER A 328 17.27 -3.25 -0.21
N MET A 329 17.23 -3.00 -1.52
CA MET A 329 16.09 -3.35 -2.39
C MET A 329 15.95 -4.87 -2.55
N PHE A 330 17.06 -5.57 -2.76
CA PHE A 330 17.08 -7.02 -2.82
C PHE A 330 16.53 -7.65 -1.55
N LEU A 331 16.91 -7.12 -0.38
CA LEU A 331 16.43 -7.61 0.90
C LEU A 331 14.97 -7.26 1.15
N TYR A 332 14.52 -6.09 0.72
CA TYR A 332 13.11 -5.73 0.79
C TYR A 332 12.26 -6.74 0.02
N VAL A 333 12.65 -7.07 -1.22
CA VAL A 333 11.94 -8.06 -2.04
C VAL A 333 12.03 -9.47 -1.44
N SER A 334 13.21 -9.88 -0.97
CA SER A 334 13.47 -11.25 -0.53
C SER A 334 12.85 -11.56 0.84
N LEU A 335 12.76 -10.57 1.74
CA LEU A 335 12.31 -10.77 3.13
C LEU A 335 10.92 -10.18 3.42
N SER A 336 10.36 -9.30 2.57
CA SER A 336 9.01 -8.74 2.74
C SER A 336 7.94 -9.49 1.92
N SER A 337 7.99 -10.81 1.87
CA SER A 337 6.93 -11.64 1.29
C SER A 337 5.65 -11.56 2.14
N GLY A 338 4.83 -10.53 1.89
CA GLY A 338 3.44 -10.44 2.35
C GLY A 338 2.48 -11.08 1.35
N PRO A 339 1.20 -11.33 1.71
CA PRO A 339 0.21 -11.81 0.74
C PRO A 339 0.17 -10.85 -0.44
N GLY A 340 0.51 -11.34 -1.64
CA GLY A 340 0.51 -10.55 -2.87
C GLY A 340 -0.86 -9.92 -3.09
N ASN A 341 -0.89 -8.72 -3.69
CA ASN A 341 -2.17 -8.10 -4.05
C ASN A 341 -2.85 -9.01 -5.09
N PRO A 342 -4.03 -9.59 -4.79
CA PRO A 342 -4.69 -10.51 -5.71
C PRO A 342 -5.27 -9.81 -6.95
N TRP A 343 -5.15 -8.48 -7.05
CA TRP A 343 -5.66 -7.66 -8.14
C TRP A 343 -4.52 -6.95 -8.88
N TRP A 344 -3.80 -7.70 -9.70
CA TRP A 344 -2.91 -7.14 -10.72
C TRP A 344 -3.57 -7.33 -12.09
N PHE A 345 -3.78 -6.25 -12.85
CA PHE A 345 -4.52 -6.24 -14.12
C PHE A 345 -5.97 -6.77 -14.08
N GLY A 346 -6.63 -6.75 -12.92
CA GLY A 346 -7.98 -7.33 -12.80
C GLY A 346 -8.00 -8.87 -12.91
N LEU A 347 -6.83 -9.51 -12.92
CA LEU A 347 -6.71 -10.96 -12.87
C LEU A 347 -6.93 -11.40 -11.42
N ASN A 348 -7.85 -12.35 -11.18
CA ASN A 348 -8.06 -12.94 -9.85
C ASN A 348 -6.97 -13.99 -9.48
N ARG A 349 -5.75 -13.82 -10.02
CA ARG A 349 -4.61 -14.73 -9.89
C ARG A 349 -3.31 -13.95 -9.99
N ASN A 350 -2.26 -14.50 -9.40
CA ASN A 350 -0.88 -14.04 -9.54
C ASN A 350 -0.45 -14.10 -11.02
N VAL A 351 -0.09 -12.97 -11.62
CA VAL A 351 0.32 -12.84 -13.03
C VAL A 351 1.59 -13.63 -13.31
N LEU A 352 2.52 -13.74 -12.35
CA LEU A 352 3.70 -14.60 -12.45
C LEU A 352 3.32 -16.07 -12.54
N LEU A 353 2.25 -16.49 -11.84
CA LEU A 353 1.70 -17.84 -11.95
C LEU A 353 1.02 -18.05 -13.31
N ALA A 354 0.30 -17.05 -13.81
CA ALA A 354 -0.32 -17.09 -15.14
C ALA A 354 0.72 -17.13 -16.28
N ILE A 355 1.81 -16.37 -16.14
CA ILE A 355 2.97 -16.37 -17.05
C ILE A 355 3.67 -17.74 -16.98
N PHE A 356 3.90 -18.28 -15.79
CA PHE A 356 4.49 -19.60 -15.60
C PHE A 356 3.62 -20.73 -16.19
N GLU A 357 2.30 -20.62 -16.13
CA GLU A 357 1.37 -21.53 -16.80
C GLU A 357 1.42 -21.40 -18.34
N SER A 358 1.75 -20.21 -18.86
CA SER A 358 1.76 -19.90 -20.30
C SER A 358 3.06 -20.29 -21.01
N PHE A 359 4.19 -20.37 -20.30
CA PHE A 359 5.50 -20.72 -20.88
C PHE A 359 5.89 -22.19 -20.59
N PRO A 360 5.83 -23.10 -21.58
CA PRO A 360 6.14 -24.52 -21.40
C PRO A 360 7.64 -24.79 -21.11
N THR A 361 8.53 -23.89 -21.49
CA THR A 361 9.98 -23.99 -21.25
C THR A 361 10.36 -23.77 -19.78
N LEU A 362 9.66 -22.88 -19.07
CA LEU A 362 9.86 -22.64 -17.64
C LEU A 362 9.29 -23.79 -16.78
N GLN A 363 8.22 -24.45 -17.24
CA GLN A 363 7.69 -25.66 -16.59
C GLN A 363 8.67 -26.84 -16.69
N LEU A 364 9.45 -26.89 -17.78
CA LEU A 364 10.51 -27.88 -17.99
C LEU A 364 11.72 -27.66 -17.06
N CYS A 365 12.15 -26.40 -16.87
CA CYS A 365 13.22 -26.05 -15.92
C CYS A 365 12.86 -26.34 -14.45
N VAL A 366 11.57 -26.37 -14.10
CA VAL A 366 11.07 -26.61 -12.73
C VAL A 366 10.56 -28.06 -12.53
N ASN A 367 10.64 -28.90 -13.56
CA ASN A 367 10.22 -30.32 -13.53
C ASN A 367 8.86 -30.55 -12.84
N ASN A 368 7.82 -29.80 -13.20
CA ASN A 368 6.49 -30.00 -12.64
C ASN A 368 5.39 -29.77 -13.69
N ARG A 369 4.66 -30.85 -14.05
CA ARG A 369 3.34 -30.75 -14.68
C ARG A 369 2.32 -30.43 -13.58
N ILE A 370 1.85 -29.18 -13.51
CA ILE A 370 0.74 -28.83 -12.62
C ILE A 370 -0.57 -29.21 -13.31
N SER A 371 -1.33 -30.14 -12.70
CA SER A 371 -2.65 -30.53 -13.19
C SER A 371 -3.67 -29.42 -12.93
N LYS A 372 -4.39 -29.01 -13.98
CA LYS A 372 -5.40 -27.94 -14.01
C LYS A 372 -6.58 -28.15 -13.02
N THR A 373 -6.68 -29.32 -12.39
CA THR A 373 -7.87 -29.74 -11.61
C THR A 373 -7.80 -29.44 -10.10
N GLY A 374 -6.64 -29.07 -9.55
CA GLY A 374 -6.48 -28.82 -8.10
C GLY A 374 -6.84 -27.40 -7.62
N LEU A 375 -6.80 -26.40 -8.51
CA LEU A 375 -6.87 -24.98 -8.13
C LEU A 375 -8.30 -24.41 -8.01
N TRP A 376 -9.30 -25.08 -8.57
CA TRP A 376 -10.70 -24.62 -8.53
C TRP A 376 -11.46 -25.02 -7.26
N ARG A 377 -10.86 -25.85 -6.40
CA ARG A 377 -11.54 -26.38 -5.20
C ARG A 377 -11.35 -25.48 -3.96
N ILE A 378 -10.27 -24.71 -3.89
CA ILE A 378 -9.94 -23.93 -2.69
C ILE A 378 -10.66 -22.57 -2.65
N SER A 379 -11.06 -22.00 -3.79
CA SER A 379 -11.84 -20.75 -3.82
C SER A 379 -13.33 -20.94 -3.53
N ARG A 380 -13.89 -22.15 -3.66
CA ARG A 380 -15.29 -22.44 -3.33
C ARG A 380 -15.53 -22.72 -1.85
N CYS A 381 -14.55 -23.25 -1.12
CA CYS A 381 -14.70 -23.60 0.30
C CYS A 381 -14.68 -22.41 1.27
N ARG A 382 -14.55 -21.16 0.81
CA ARG A 382 -14.62 -19.98 1.67
C ARG A 382 -15.95 -19.20 1.57
N SER A 383 -16.85 -19.62 0.67
CA SER A 383 -18.15 -18.95 0.49
C SER A 383 -19.34 -19.69 1.11
N ASP A 384 -19.19 -20.96 1.49
CA ASP A 384 -20.24 -21.73 2.20
C ASP A 384 -19.82 -21.99 3.66
N ASN A 385 -19.88 -20.94 4.48
CA ASN A 385 -20.04 -21.09 5.93
C ASN A 385 -21.45 -20.62 6.29
N GLY A 386 -22.42 -21.41 5.85
CA GLY A 386 -23.83 -21.25 6.16
C GLY A 386 -24.53 -22.59 6.01
N SER A 387 -24.75 -23.25 7.15
CA SER A 387 -25.58 -24.45 7.29
C SER A 387 -25.04 -25.75 6.69
N MET A 388 -24.49 -26.61 7.55
CA MET A 388 -24.56 -28.06 7.34
C MET A 388 -24.44 -28.78 8.69
N ASN A 389 -25.59 -28.93 9.35
CA ASN A 389 -25.85 -30.12 10.15
C ASN A 389 -25.74 -31.31 9.19
N ASN A 390 -24.99 -32.35 9.55
CA ASN A 390 -25.35 -33.76 9.38
C ASN A 390 -24.19 -34.69 9.80
N THR A 391 -24.42 -35.38 10.92
CA THR A 391 -24.21 -36.83 11.11
C THR A 391 -23.22 -37.52 10.17
N LEU A 392 -21.99 -37.71 10.65
CA LEU A 392 -21.03 -38.66 10.08
C LEU A 392 -21.36 -40.06 10.58
N THR A 393 -22.00 -40.87 9.73
CA THR A 393 -22.00 -42.33 9.84
C THR A 393 -20.74 -42.88 9.17
N VAL A 394 -19.90 -43.54 9.96
CA VAL A 394 -18.69 -44.22 9.51
C VAL A 394 -19.11 -45.57 8.92
N VAL A 395 -19.00 -45.72 7.59
CA VAL A 395 -19.08 -47.02 6.91
C VAL A 395 -17.66 -47.47 6.59
N SER A 396 -17.22 -48.53 7.29
CA SER A 396 -15.97 -49.24 7.08
C SER A 396 -16.11 -50.22 5.90
N HIS A 397 -15.39 -49.98 4.80
CA HIS A 397 -15.24 -50.98 3.75
C HIS A 397 -13.90 -51.72 3.93
N ASN A 398 -13.98 -52.94 4.46
CA ASN A 398 -12.88 -53.91 4.43
C ASN A 398 -12.67 -54.39 2.98
N ARG A 399 -11.43 -54.31 2.50
CA ARG A 399 -10.96 -54.89 1.24
C ARG A 399 -9.99 -56.01 1.59
N SER A 400 -10.32 -57.25 1.24
CA SER A 400 -9.38 -58.39 1.27
C SER A 400 -8.81 -58.62 -0.15
N PRO A 401 -7.59 -59.15 -0.27
CA PRO A 401 -6.77 -59.04 -1.47
C PRO A 401 -7.07 -60.16 -2.49
N GLY A 402 -6.89 -59.84 -3.77
CA GLY A 402 -6.93 -60.82 -4.85
C GLY A 402 -5.62 -61.62 -4.98
N GLY A 403 -5.75 -62.83 -5.51
CA GLY A 403 -4.65 -63.69 -5.94
C GLY A 403 -5.19 -64.92 -6.67
N ASP A 404 -5.15 -64.85 -8.01
CA ASP A 404 -4.89 -65.87 -9.03
C ASP A 404 -5.40 -67.31 -8.87
N GLN A 405 -6.16 -67.78 -9.88
CA GLN A 405 -5.77 -68.90 -10.74
C GLN A 405 -6.68 -69.01 -11.98
N LEU A 406 -6.01 -69.13 -13.14
CA LEU A 406 -6.45 -69.47 -14.52
C LEU A 406 -7.14 -68.39 -15.37
#